data_AF-A0A920QZJ0-F1
#
_entry.id   AF-A0A920QZJ0-F1
#
_cell.length_a   1.000
_cell.length_b   1.000
_cell.length_c   1.000
_cell.angle_alpha   90.00
_cell.angle_beta   90.00
_cell.angle_gamma   90.00
#
_symmetry.space_group_name_H-M   'P 1'
#
loop_
_entity.id
_entity.type
_entity.pdbx_description
1 polymer ?
#
loop_
_entity_poly.entity_id
_entity_poly.type
_entity_poly.pdbx_seq_one_letter_code
_entity_poly.pdbx_strand_id
1 'polypeptide(L)'
;MLNALSDRNHEVITGVAVIDPTGDYQTISVRTLVNMRRLALDEIANYVASGSPYDKAGGYGIQDRSFAPVTSYDDCYLNVVGLPMCAALELLQGSGLFRSDMLSTNICGGHKGLERSETVVGE
;
A
#
# COMPACT_ATOMS: atom_id res chain seq x y z
N MET A 1 -9.19 13.90 -10.33
CA MET A 1 -8.83 12.46 -10.20
C MET A 1 -10.03 11.58 -9.88
N LEU A 2 -10.78 11.82 -8.79
CA LEU A 2 -11.90 10.97 -8.36
C LEU A 2 -12.89 10.55 -9.48
N ASN A 3 -13.32 11.48 -10.35
CA ASN A 3 -14.16 11.13 -11.51
C ASN A 3 -13.54 10.13 -12.47
N ALA A 4 -12.22 10.18 -12.67
CA ALA A 4 -11.50 9.27 -13.56
C ALA A 4 -11.30 7.88 -12.94
N LEU A 5 -11.29 7.81 -11.60
CA LEU A 5 -11.12 6.56 -10.85
C LEU A 5 -12.46 5.89 -10.52
N SER A 6 -13.57 6.65 -10.48
CA SER A 6 -14.92 6.16 -10.18
C SER A 6 -15.31 4.99 -11.08
N ASP A 7 -15.76 3.89 -10.47
CA ASP A 7 -16.19 2.64 -11.14
C ASP A 7 -15.10 2.02 -12.04
N ARG A 8 -13.82 2.20 -11.66
CA ARG A 8 -12.66 1.66 -12.37
C ARG A 8 -11.69 0.99 -11.42
N ASN A 9 -10.84 0.16 -12.02
CA ASN A 9 -9.71 -0.43 -11.33
C ASN A 9 -8.45 0.38 -11.62
N HIS A 10 -7.57 0.49 -10.62
CA HIS A 10 -6.25 1.07 -10.77
C HIS A 10 -5.25 0.36 -9.87
N GLU A 11 -3.97 0.59 -10.11
CA GLU A 11 -2.90 -0.05 -9.36
C GLU A 11 -2.27 0.92 -8.38
N VAL A 12 -1.96 0.44 -7.19
CA VAL A 12 -1.11 1.13 -6.22
C VAL A 12 0.16 0.31 -6.06
N ILE A 13 1.30 0.94 -6.34
CA ILE A 13 2.61 0.33 -6.22
C ILE A 13 3.40 1.11 -5.17
N THR A 14 3.83 0.42 -4.12
CA THR A 14 4.74 1.00 -3.11
C THR A 14 6.08 0.29 -3.18
N GLY A 15 7.15 1.07 -3.34
CA GLY A 15 8.52 0.60 -3.19
C GLY A 15 9.02 0.80 -1.76
N VAL A 16 9.76 -0.17 -1.25
CA VAL A 16 10.46 -0.10 0.03
C VAL A 16 11.95 -0.35 -0.23
N ALA A 17 12.80 0.43 0.45
CA ALA A 17 14.24 0.26 0.44
C ALA A 17 14.75 0.23 1.88
N VAL A 18 15.71 -0.66 2.15
CA VAL A 18 16.48 -0.70 3.39
C VAL A 18 17.94 -0.57 3.02
N ILE A 19 18.63 0.36 3.69
CA ILE A 19 20.07 0.58 3.56
C ILE A 19 20.68 0.28 4.93
N ASP A 20 21.71 -0.55 4.95
CA ASP A 20 22.40 -0.91 6.20
C ASP A 20 23.55 0.07 6.53
N PRO A 21 24.26 -0.10 7.66
CA PRO A 21 25.38 0.76 8.02
C PRO A 21 26.62 0.63 7.13
N THR A 22 26.78 -0.43 6.34
CA THR A 22 27.88 -0.56 5.36
C THR A 22 27.56 0.24 4.09
N GLY A 23 26.29 0.57 3.89
CA GLY A 23 25.77 1.25 2.71
C GLY A 23 25.17 0.28 1.68
N ASP A 24 25.17 -1.02 1.98
CA ASP A 24 24.51 -2.02 1.16
C ASP A 24 22.99 -1.83 1.27
N TYR A 25 22.28 -2.02 0.16
CA TYR A 25 20.85 -1.77 0.10
C TYR A 25 20.08 -2.90 -0.55
N GLN A 26 18.84 -3.08 -0.09
CA GLN A 26 17.88 -4.00 -0.67
C GLN A 26 16.59 -3.25 -0.96
N THR A 27 15.91 -3.62 -2.04
CA THR A 27 14.65 -2.99 -2.43
C THR A 27 13.62 -4.05 -2.79
N ILE A 28 12.35 -3.70 -2.58
CA ILE A 28 11.20 -4.52 -2.96
C ILE A 28 10.05 -3.59 -3.35
N SER A 29 9.22 -4.02 -4.30
CA SER A 29 7.96 -3.33 -4.59
C SER A 29 6.78 -4.29 -4.42
N VAL A 30 5.66 -3.73 -3.99
CA VAL A 30 4.38 -4.44 -3.88
C VAL A 30 3.35 -3.72 -4.71
N ARG A 31 2.58 -4.48 -5.49
CA ARG A 31 1.53 -4.00 -6.39
C ARG A 31 0.19 -4.53 -5.90
N THR A 32 -0.76 -3.63 -5.66
CA THR A 32 -2.14 -3.97 -5.29
C THR A 32 -3.10 -3.42 -6.34
N LEU A 33 -3.99 -4.27 -6.86
CA LEU A 33 -5.11 -3.81 -7.69
C LEU A 33 -6.23 -3.31 -6.78
N VAL A 34 -6.71 -2.09 -7.02
CA VAL A 34 -7.77 -1.45 -6.24
C VAL A 34 -8.99 -1.23 -7.13
N ASN A 35 -10.14 -1.70 -6.68
CA ASN A 35 -11.42 -1.51 -7.36
C ASN A 35 -12.16 -0.36 -6.67
N MET A 36 -12.30 0.76 -7.35
CA MET A 36 -13.03 1.92 -6.84
C MET A 36 -14.52 1.69 -7.00
N ARG A 37 -15.31 2.09 -6.00
CA ARG A 37 -16.76 2.09 -6.17
C ARG A 37 -17.18 3.20 -7.12
N ARG A 38 -18.40 3.09 -7.62
CA ARG A 38 -19.06 4.22 -8.28
C ARG A 38 -19.29 5.35 -7.28
N LEU A 39 -18.74 6.51 -7.60
CA LEU A 39 -18.87 7.74 -6.82
C LEU A 39 -19.92 8.65 -7.46
N ALA A 40 -20.84 9.18 -6.65
CA ALA A 40 -21.78 10.21 -7.10
C ALA A 40 -21.12 11.60 -7.09
N LEU A 41 -21.57 12.51 -7.96
CA LEU A 41 -20.92 13.82 -8.14
C LEU A 41 -21.02 14.71 -6.89
N ASP A 42 -22.17 14.67 -6.21
CA ASP A 42 -22.41 15.35 -4.94
C ASP A 42 -21.48 14.81 -3.84
N GLU A 43 -21.26 13.50 -3.83
CA GLU A 43 -20.38 12.86 -2.88
C GLU A 43 -18.90 13.23 -3.10
N ILE A 44 -18.47 13.27 -4.36
CA ILE A 44 -17.14 13.78 -4.74
C ILE A 44 -16.99 15.24 -4.27
N ALA A 45 -18.00 16.08 -4.50
CA ALA A 45 -17.96 17.48 -4.07
C ALA A 45 -17.85 17.62 -2.55
N ASN A 46 -18.62 16.84 -1.79
CA ASN A 46 -18.57 16.82 -0.32
C ASN A 46 -17.21 16.37 0.20
N TYR A 47 -16.64 15.31 -0.38
CA TYR A 47 -15.32 14.81 0.02
C TYR A 47 -14.22 15.83 -0.30
N VAL A 48 -14.29 16.50 -1.46
CA VAL A 48 -13.37 17.59 -1.81
C VAL A 48 -13.50 18.79 -0.86
N ALA A 49 -14.72 19.17 -0.50
CA ALA A 49 -14.97 20.25 0.45
C ALA A 49 -14.45 19.94 1.87
N SER A 50 -14.33 18.66 2.25
CA SER A 50 -13.76 18.25 3.54
C SER A 50 -12.26 18.54 3.68
N GLY A 51 -11.55 18.76 2.58
CA GLY A 51 -10.10 18.93 2.56
C GLY A 51 -9.30 17.63 2.61
N SER A 52 -9.92 16.49 2.94
CA SER A 52 -9.22 15.20 3.01
C SER A 52 -8.47 14.78 1.74
N PRO A 53 -8.91 15.04 0.49
CA PRO A 53 -8.20 14.50 -0.67
C PRO A 53 -6.87 15.19 -0.99
N TYR A 54 -6.58 16.36 -0.41
CA TYR A 54 -5.48 17.22 -0.89
C TYR A 54 -4.08 16.72 -0.52
N ASP A 55 -3.94 15.85 0.48
CA ASP A 55 -2.67 15.24 0.90
C ASP A 55 -2.48 13.81 0.36
N LYS A 56 -3.36 13.35 -0.55
CA LYS A 56 -3.38 11.95 -1.02
C LYS A 56 -3.22 11.87 -2.53
N ALA A 57 -2.26 11.07 -2.98
CA ALA A 57 -2.14 10.73 -4.40
C ALA A 57 -3.45 10.08 -4.91
N GLY A 58 -3.89 10.43 -6.12
CA GLY A 58 -5.18 10.00 -6.65
C GLY A 58 -6.40 10.70 -6.01
N GLY A 59 -6.19 11.50 -4.95
CA GLY A 59 -7.25 12.26 -4.29
C GLY A 59 -8.19 11.41 -3.45
N TYR A 60 -7.74 10.27 -2.91
CA TYR A 60 -8.48 9.46 -1.95
C TYR A 60 -7.54 8.72 -1.00
N GLY A 61 -8.04 8.30 0.17
CA GLY A 61 -7.35 7.35 1.06
C GLY A 61 -8.20 6.11 1.27
N ILE A 62 -7.62 4.92 1.16
CA ILE A 62 -8.36 3.66 1.41
C ILE A 62 -8.80 3.54 2.88
N GLN A 63 -8.08 4.21 3.79
CA GLN A 63 -8.36 4.27 5.23
C GLN A 63 -9.48 5.26 5.62
N ASP A 64 -9.95 6.10 4.70
CA ASP A 64 -11.02 7.07 4.96
C ASP A 64 -12.37 6.36 5.09
N ARG A 65 -12.74 5.98 6.31
CA ARG A 65 -13.99 5.26 6.60
C ARG A 65 -15.24 6.05 6.24
N SER A 66 -15.20 7.38 6.36
CA SER A 66 -16.35 8.25 6.06
C SER A 66 -16.63 8.35 4.56
N PHE A 67 -15.59 8.23 3.72
CA PHE A 67 -15.73 8.27 2.26
C PHE A 67 -15.83 6.86 1.66
N ALA A 68 -15.18 5.87 2.27
CA ALA A 68 -15.19 4.46 1.85
C ALA A 68 -15.07 4.27 0.31
N PRO A 69 -13.97 4.73 -0.31
CA PRO A 69 -13.88 4.84 -1.78
C PRO A 69 -13.76 3.52 -2.55
N VAL A 70 -13.39 2.43 -1.88
CA VAL A 70 -12.95 1.17 -2.50
C VAL A 70 -13.96 0.06 -2.23
N THR A 71 -14.36 -0.69 -3.26
CA THR A 71 -15.22 -1.89 -3.11
C THR A 71 -14.42 -3.11 -2.70
N SER A 72 -13.26 -3.31 -3.31
CA SER A 72 -12.35 -4.40 -3.02
C SER A 72 -10.93 -4.06 -3.49
N TYR A 73 -9.96 -4.83 -3.01
CA TYR A 73 -8.59 -4.78 -3.48
C TYR A 73 -8.07 -6.22 -3.55
N ASP A 74 -7.08 -6.44 -4.40
CA ASP A 74 -6.41 -7.73 -4.54
C ASP A 74 -4.99 -7.62 -4.01
N ASP A 75 -4.65 -8.47 -3.03
CA ASP A 75 -3.41 -8.49 -2.25
C ASP A 75 -3.37 -7.53 -1.04
N CYS A 76 -2.45 -6.56 -1.03
CA CYS A 76 -2.01 -5.95 0.22
C CYS A 76 -2.73 -4.63 0.54
N TYR A 77 -3.54 -4.60 1.59
CA TYR A 77 -4.16 -3.36 2.10
C TYR A 77 -3.11 -2.32 2.54
N LEU A 78 -2.08 -2.76 3.27
CA LEU A 78 -1.05 -1.87 3.81
C LEU A 78 -0.17 -1.27 2.71
N ASN A 79 -0.04 -1.95 1.57
CA ASN A 79 0.55 -1.38 0.36
C ASN A 79 -0.26 -0.16 -0.13
N VAL A 80 -1.59 -0.23 -0.11
CA VAL A 80 -2.45 0.90 -0.51
C VAL A 80 -2.42 2.03 0.50
N VAL A 81 -2.25 1.71 1.79
CA VAL A 81 -2.03 2.72 2.85
C VAL A 81 -0.67 3.43 2.65
N GLY A 82 0.33 2.74 2.10
CA GLY A 82 1.62 3.31 1.73
C GLY A 82 2.85 2.65 2.37
N LEU A 83 2.69 1.55 3.12
CA LEU A 83 3.83 0.75 3.59
C LEU A 83 3.47 -0.75 3.65
N PRO A 84 3.89 -1.56 2.67
CA PRO A 84 3.67 -3.00 2.67
C PRO A 84 4.51 -3.67 3.76
N MET A 85 3.94 -3.79 4.97
CA MET A 85 4.67 -4.24 6.17
C MET A 85 5.40 -5.57 5.98
N CYS A 86 4.81 -6.56 5.30
CA CYS A 86 5.49 -7.84 5.08
C CYS A 86 6.75 -7.69 4.23
N ALA A 87 6.69 -6.90 3.16
CA ALA A 87 7.83 -6.62 2.30
C ALA A 87 8.89 -5.79 3.05
N ALA A 88 8.48 -4.83 3.86
CA ALA A 88 9.41 -4.06 4.71
C ALA A 88 10.11 -4.94 5.74
N LEU A 89 9.39 -5.86 6.38
CA LEU A 89 9.95 -6.79 7.36
C LEU A 89 10.89 -7.81 6.72
N GLU A 90 10.58 -8.28 5.52
CA GLU A 90 11.46 -9.14 4.73
C GLU A 90 12.81 -8.46 4.46
N LEU A 91 12.80 -7.20 3.99
CA LEU A 91 14.04 -6.44 3.78
C LEU A 91 14.82 -6.20 5.08
N LEU A 92 14.12 -5.91 6.18
CA LEU A 92 14.74 -5.69 7.49
C LEU A 92 15.36 -6.97 8.08
N GLN A 93 14.76 -8.13 7.83
CA GLN A 93 15.34 -9.43 8.19
C GLN A 93 16.56 -9.74 7.31
N GLY A 94 16.46 -9.48 6.01
CA GLY A 94 17.54 -9.68 5.05
C GLY A 94 18.77 -8.80 5.29
N SER A 95 18.61 -7.62 5.92
CA SER A 95 19.75 -6.74 6.27
C SER A 95 20.45 -7.13 7.57
N GLY A 96 19.95 -8.13 8.31
CA GLY A 96 20.49 -8.51 9.62
C GLY A 96 20.26 -7.47 10.73
N LEU A 97 19.53 -6.38 10.45
CA LEU A 97 19.21 -5.32 11.40
C LEU A 97 18.00 -5.64 12.28
N PHE A 98 17.22 -6.67 11.91
CA PHE A 98 15.99 -7.02 12.59
C PHE A 98 15.97 -8.48 13.03
N ARG A 99 15.69 -8.72 14.32
CA ARG A 99 15.59 -10.08 14.87
C ARG A 99 14.17 -10.60 14.75
N SER A 100 14.03 -11.81 14.20
CA SER A 100 12.77 -12.49 13.92
C SER A 100 11.98 -12.91 15.17
N ASP A 101 12.58 -12.85 16.37
CA ASP A 101 11.93 -13.15 17.66
C ASP A 101 10.91 -12.08 18.09
N MET A 102 10.90 -10.91 17.44
CA MET A 102 9.97 -9.81 17.74
C MET A 102 8.68 -9.78 16.93
N LEU A 103 8.47 -10.66 15.94
CA LEU A 103 7.31 -10.60 15.06
C LEU A 103 6.47 -11.87 15.13
N SER A 104 5.25 -11.76 15.65
CA SER A 104 4.21 -12.76 15.36
C SER A 104 3.84 -12.66 13.88
N THR A 105 3.97 -13.75 13.14
CA THR A 105 3.76 -13.93 11.68
C THR A 105 2.34 -13.63 11.16
N ASN A 106 1.52 -12.90 11.91
CA ASN A 106 0.12 -12.59 11.58
C ASN A 106 -0.12 -11.14 11.12
N ILE A 107 0.90 -10.29 11.00
CA ILE A 107 0.73 -8.85 10.68
C ILE A 107 0.00 -8.63 9.35
N CYS A 108 0.33 -9.39 8.30
CA CYS A 108 -0.43 -9.36 7.03
C CYS A 108 -1.42 -10.52 6.91
N GLY A 109 -1.54 -11.39 7.92
CA GLY A 109 -2.44 -12.56 7.91
C GLY A 109 -3.92 -12.19 7.70
N GLY A 110 -4.31 -11.00 8.17
CA GLY A 110 -5.63 -10.40 7.92
C GLY A 110 -5.76 -9.59 6.62
N HIS A 111 -4.71 -9.54 5.79
CA HIS A 111 -4.58 -8.66 4.62
C HIS A 111 -3.90 -9.36 3.41
N LYS A 112 -3.89 -10.70 3.34
CA LYS A 112 -3.01 -11.46 2.41
C LYS A 112 -3.44 -11.44 0.94
N GLY A 113 -2.44 -11.24 0.07
CA GLY A 113 -2.20 -11.94 -1.20
C GLY A 113 -0.69 -12.19 -1.46
N LEU A 114 0.10 -12.50 -0.43
CA LEU A 114 1.54 -12.80 -0.56
C LEU A 114 1.78 -14.14 -1.28
N GLU A 115 1.93 -14.09 -2.60
CA GLU A 115 2.71 -15.07 -3.37
C GLU A 115 3.77 -14.33 -4.22
N ARG A 116 5.03 -14.43 -3.76
CA ARG A 116 6.31 -14.25 -4.48
C ARG A 116 6.55 -12.89 -5.16
N SER A 117 7.26 -11.98 -4.47
CA SER A 117 7.97 -10.85 -5.09
C SER A 117 9.44 -11.23 -5.29
N GLU A 118 9.98 -10.98 -6.48
CA GLU A 118 11.35 -11.30 -6.87
C GLU A 118 12.33 -10.29 -6.24
N THR A 119 13.19 -10.77 -5.34
CA THR A 119 14.28 -9.99 -4.76
C THR A 119 15.39 -9.82 -5.81
N VAL A 120 15.64 -8.59 -6.25
CA VAL A 120 16.84 -8.26 -7.03
C VAL A 120 17.92 -7.82 -6.05
N VAL A 121 18.92 -8.68 -5.86
CA VAL A 121 20.16 -8.36 -5.13
C VAL A 121 21.13 -7.77 -6.15
N GLY A 122 21.40 -6.47 -6.05
CA GLY A 122 22.40 -5.80 -6.89
C GLY A 122 23.82 -6.04 -6.33
N GLU A 123 24.74 -6.44 -7.20
CA GLU A 123 26.20 -6.50 -6.96
C GLU A 123 26.84 -5.10 -6.85
#